data_AF-A0A4S3PT19-F1
#
_entry.id   AF-A0A4S3PT19-F1
#
_cell.length_a   1.000
_cell.length_b   1.000
_cell.length_c   1.000
_cell.angle_alpha   90.00
_cell.angle_beta   90.00
_cell.angle_gamma   90.00
#
_symmetry.space_group_name_H-M   'P 1'
#
loop_
_entity.id
_entity.type
_entity.pdbx_description
1 polymer ?
#
loop_
_entity_poly.entity_id
_entity_poly.type
_entity_poly.pdbx_seq_one_letter_code
_entity_poly.pdbx_strand_id
1 'polypeptide(L)'
;RWDLSASEIAEIYKNRWIIELFFKWIKQSLRFVKVWSTKPQGIWNQMFIAMIAYILTLIVKLKTKSKKSQKFILTNIRVYFDKTWEKFISALEYKPVKTSKGRQKVPDKPTKEIFYGSVALIGEKKKRIKRKIK
;
A
#
# COMPACT_ATOMS: atom_id res chain seq x y z
N ARG A 1 6.11 -35.78 -13.14
CA ARG A 1 7.04 -36.19 -12.04
C ARG A 1 6.24 -36.12 -10.76
N TRP A 2 5.83 -37.27 -10.23
CA TRP A 2 4.88 -37.40 -9.11
C TRP A 2 5.59 -37.71 -7.79
N ASP A 3 6.92 -37.60 -7.78
CA ASP A 3 7.79 -37.99 -6.67
C ASP A 3 7.85 -36.92 -5.55
N LEU A 4 7.16 -35.79 -5.72
CA LEU A 4 7.14 -34.69 -4.77
C LEU A 4 5.97 -34.86 -3.81
N SER A 5 6.28 -34.80 -2.52
CA SER A 5 5.29 -34.73 -1.46
C SER A 5 4.44 -33.46 -1.58
N ALA A 6 3.22 -33.50 -1.03
CA ALA A 6 2.31 -32.34 -1.04
C ALA A 6 2.95 -31.09 -0.40
N SER A 7 3.80 -31.27 0.61
CA SER A 7 4.54 -30.18 1.27
C SER A 7 5.55 -29.51 0.33
N GLU A 8 6.29 -30.29 -0.45
CA GLU A 8 7.27 -29.74 -1.42
C GLU A 8 6.56 -28.98 -2.54
N ILE A 9 5.43 -29.50 -3.02
CA ILE A 9 4.60 -28.80 -4.00
C ILE A 9 4.14 -27.45 -3.43
N ALA A 10 3.63 -27.44 -2.19
CA ALA A 10 3.21 -26.20 -1.53
C ALA A 10 4.37 -25.19 -1.35
N GLU A 11 5.57 -25.67 -1.03
CA GLU A 11 6.76 -24.84 -0.89
C GLU A 11 7.21 -24.24 -2.23
N ILE A 12 7.18 -25.01 -3.32
CA ILE A 12 7.46 -24.53 -4.68
C ILE A 12 6.47 -23.41 -5.06
N TYR A 13 5.17 -23.60 -4.77
CA TYR A 13 4.17 -22.56 -5.01
C TYR A 13 4.43 -21.32 -4.16
N LYS A 14 4.78 -21.46 -2.88
CA LYS A 14 5.16 -20.32 -2.03
C LYS A 14 6.37 -19.57 -2.57
N ASN A 15 7.40 -20.28 -3.01
CA ASN A 15 8.62 -19.70 -3.57
C ASN A 15 8.34 -18.93 -4.87
N ARG A 16 7.47 -19.47 -5.73
CA ARG A 16 7.01 -18.78 -6.94
C ARG A 16 6.37 -17.43 -6.60
N TRP A 17 5.48 -17.39 -5.61
CA TRP A 17 4.82 -16.16 -5.18
C TRP A 17 5.80 -15.13 -4.58
N ILE A 18 6.83 -15.60 -3.87
CA ILE A 18 7.88 -14.72 -3.33
C ILE A 18 8.64 -14.01 -4.46
N ILE A 19 8.97 -14.73 -5.53
CA ILE A 19 9.64 -14.18 -6.71
C ILE A 19 8.76 -13.15 -7.42
N GLU A 20 7.46 -13.41 -7.56
CA GLU A 20 6.53 -12.44 -8.14
C GLU A 20 6.42 -11.16 -7.31
N LEU A 21 6.37 -11.28 -5.97
CA LEU A 21 6.36 -10.13 -5.08
C LEU A 21 7.66 -9.33 -5.17
N PHE A 22 8.80 -10.01 -5.32
CA PHE A 22 10.10 -9.39 -5.56
C PHE A 22 10.12 -8.60 -6.87
N PHE A 23 9.69 -9.20 -7.98
CA PHE A 23 9.61 -8.50 -9.27
C PHE A 23 8.62 -7.35 -9.26
N LYS A 24 7.48 -7.51 -8.57
CA LYS A 24 6.52 -6.41 -8.36
C LYS A 24 7.18 -5.25 -7.63
N TRP A 25 7.96 -5.53 -6.59
CA TRP A 25 8.68 -4.50 -5.86
C TRP A 25 9.73 -3.82 -6.74
N ILE A 26 10.54 -4.58 -7.48
CA ILE A 26 11.54 -4.05 -8.43
C ILE A 26 10.88 -3.10 -9.44
N LYS A 27 9.80 -3.55 -10.09
CA LYS A 27 9.07 -2.74 -11.07
C LYS A 27 8.44 -1.47 -10.45
N GLN A 28 8.20 -1.46 -9.14
CA GLN A 28 7.63 -0.30 -8.44
C GLN A 28 8.71 0.64 -7.88
N SER A 29 9.88 0.12 -7.49
CA SER A 29 10.99 0.89 -6.95
C SER A 29 11.81 1.56 -8.06
N LEU A 30 11.96 0.88 -9.19
CA LEU A 30 12.44 1.43 -10.45
C LEU A 30 11.26 2.02 -11.22
N ARG A 31 11.35 3.27 -11.66
CA ARG A 31 10.46 3.79 -12.70
C ARG A 31 10.87 3.21 -14.07
N PHE A 32 10.93 1.88 -14.19
CA PHE A 32 11.36 1.14 -15.40
C PHE A 32 10.55 1.50 -16.65
N VAL A 33 9.39 2.14 -16.47
CA VAL A 33 8.54 2.67 -17.53
C VAL A 33 9.30 3.64 -18.46
N LYS A 34 10.41 4.24 -18.02
CA LYS A 34 11.30 5.02 -18.89
C LYS A 34 12.74 4.58 -18.70
N VAL A 35 13.23 3.71 -19.58
CA VAL A 35 14.65 3.37 -19.65
C VAL A 35 15.41 4.65 -20.05
N TRP A 36 16.29 5.15 -19.18
CA TRP A 36 17.06 6.38 -19.46
C TRP A 36 18.19 6.21 -20.48
N SER A 37 18.48 4.98 -20.91
CA SER A 37 19.57 4.70 -21.84
C SER A 37 19.18 3.55 -22.77
N THR A 38 19.35 3.73 -24.07
CA THR A 38 19.15 2.71 -25.10
C THR A 38 20.27 1.68 -25.13
N LYS A 39 21.38 1.92 -24.41
CA LYS A 39 22.51 1.00 -24.33
C LYS A 39 22.23 -0.13 -23.34
N PRO A 40 22.61 -1.38 -23.65
CA PRO A 40 22.39 -2.53 -22.75
C PRO A 40 23.03 -2.31 -21.37
N GLN A 41 24.21 -1.66 -21.31
CA GLN A 41 24.89 -1.35 -20.06
C GLN A 41 24.07 -0.46 -19.11
N GLY A 42 23.28 0.47 -19.64
CA GLY A 42 22.43 1.34 -18.83
C GLY A 42 21.32 0.56 -18.12
N ILE A 43 20.81 -0.49 -18.77
CA ILE A 43 19.78 -1.38 -18.22
C ILE A 43 20.38 -2.24 -17.10
N TRP A 44 21.57 -2.81 -17.31
CA TRP A 44 22.30 -3.56 -16.28
C TRP A 44 22.55 -2.72 -15.04
N ASN A 45 23.07 -1.50 -15.20
CA ASN A 45 23.33 -0.59 -14.08
C ASN A 45 22.05 -0.22 -13.32
N GLN A 46 20.94 0.02 -14.02
CA GLN A 46 19.64 0.28 -13.38
C GLN A 46 19.19 -0.92 -12.55
N MET A 47 19.33 -2.14 -13.07
CA MET A 47 18.98 -3.36 -12.35
C MET A 47 19.82 -3.52 -11.08
N PHE A 48 21.15 -3.31 -11.17
CA PHE A 48 22.03 -3.37 -10.00
C PHE A 48 21.69 -2.32 -8.94
N ILE A 49 21.43 -1.07 -9.34
CA ILE A 49 21.04 0.00 -8.40
C ILE A 49 19.75 -0.37 -7.64
N ALA A 50 18.79 -0.99 -8.31
CA ALA A 50 17.57 -1.42 -7.65
C ALA A 50 17.76 -2.60 -6.70
N MET A 51 18.61 -3.56 -7.07
CA MET A 51 18.99 -4.64 -6.18
C MET A 51 19.67 -4.08 -4.93
N ILE A 52 20.59 -3.13 -5.08
CA ILE A 52 21.25 -2.46 -3.95
C ILE A 52 20.24 -1.73 -3.08
N ALA A 53 19.31 -0.97 -3.67
CA ALA A 53 18.25 -0.29 -2.92
C ALA A 53 17.34 -1.28 -2.16
N TYR A 54 17.04 -2.44 -2.76
CA TYR A 54 16.28 -3.49 -2.09
C TYR A 54 17.02 -4.02 -0.87
N ILE A 55 18.28 -4.42 -1.05
CA ILE A 55 19.13 -4.96 0.02
C ILE A 55 19.25 -3.93 1.14
N LEU A 56 19.47 -2.65 0.81
CA LEU A 56 19.54 -1.58 1.81
C LEU A 56 18.26 -1.48 2.64
N THR A 57 17.09 -1.48 1.99
CA THR A 57 15.81 -1.45 2.71
C THR A 57 15.58 -2.69 3.57
N LEU A 58 16.05 -3.85 3.13
CA LEU A 58 15.97 -5.11 3.87
C LEU A 58 16.86 -5.09 5.11
N ILE A 59 18.11 -4.62 4.98
CA ILE A 59 19.05 -4.45 6.09
C ILE A 59 18.47 -3.52 7.16
N VAL A 60 17.94 -2.36 6.74
CA VAL A 60 17.28 -1.42 7.67
C VAL A 60 16.12 -2.09 8.39
N LYS A 61 15.28 -2.83 7.66
CA LYS A 61 14.14 -3.54 8.25
C LYS A 61 14.57 -4.58 9.28
N LEU A 62 15.65 -5.32 9.00
CA LEU A 62 16.20 -6.32 9.91
C LEU A 62 16.80 -5.67 11.17
N LYS A 63 17.59 -4.59 11.01
CA LYS A 63 18.19 -3.87 12.14
C LYS A 63 17.14 -3.22 13.05
N THR A 64 16.14 -2.57 12.48
CA THR A 64 15.10 -1.85 13.25
C THR A 64 13.93 -2.77 13.66
N LYS A 65 13.91 -4.04 13.22
CA LYS A 65 12.79 -5.00 13.42
C LYS A 65 11.40 -4.40 13.11
N SER A 66 11.35 -3.47 12.16
CA SER A 66 10.18 -2.65 11.91
C SER A 66 9.12 -3.39 11.09
N LYS A 67 7.85 -3.29 11.50
CA LYS A 67 6.70 -3.86 10.77
C LYS A 67 6.21 -2.98 9.60
N LYS A 68 6.90 -1.86 9.31
CA LYS A 68 6.52 -0.92 8.25
C LYS A 68 6.71 -1.52 6.85
N SER A 69 5.98 -1.01 5.87
CA SER A 69 6.08 -1.43 4.47
C SER A 69 7.44 -1.07 3.86
N GLN A 70 7.96 -1.93 2.98
CA GLN A 70 9.25 -1.71 2.30
C GLN A 70 9.32 -0.35 1.58
N LYS A 71 8.20 0.08 0.97
CA LYS A 71 8.09 1.38 0.30
C LYS A 71 8.21 2.54 1.28
N PHE A 72 7.63 2.43 2.47
CA PHE A 72 7.73 3.46 3.51
C PHE A 72 9.18 3.62 3.97
N ILE A 73 9.89 2.52 4.20
CA ILE A 73 11.31 2.53 4.56
C ILE A 73 12.13 3.20 3.46
N LEU A 74 11.93 2.81 2.20
CA LEU A 74 12.63 3.40 1.06
C LEU A 74 12.37 4.91 0.93
N THR A 75 11.14 5.37 1.14
CA THR A 75 10.81 6.79 1.13
C THR A 75 11.51 7.53 2.27
N ASN A 76 11.55 6.97 3.48
CA ASN A 76 12.27 7.60 4.59
C ASN A 76 13.77 7.65 4.33
N ILE A 77 14.37 6.59 3.76
CA ILE A 77 15.78 6.61 3.36
C ILE A 77 16.03 7.77 2.39
N ARG A 78 15.14 7.98 1.40
CA ARG A 78 15.27 9.09 0.44
C ARG A 78 15.12 10.47 1.08
N VAL A 79 14.22 10.63 2.04
CA VAL A 79 13.93 11.94 2.69
C VAL A 79 14.98 12.30 3.76
N TYR A 80 15.58 11.30 4.40
CA TYR A 80 16.53 11.48 5.49
C TYR A 80 17.97 11.11 5.09
N PHE A 81 18.25 10.95 3.79
CA PHE A 81 19.59 10.57 3.31
C PHE A 81 20.68 11.54 3.79
N ASP A 82 20.39 12.84 3.81
CA ASP A 82 21.34 13.89 4.22
C ASP A 82 21.23 14.24 5.72
N LYS A 83 20.49 13.48 6.52
CA LYS A 83 20.23 13.77 7.94
C LYS A 83 20.91 12.78 8.86
N THR A 84 21.05 13.17 10.13
CA THR A 84 21.58 12.31 11.18
C THR A 84 20.73 11.04 11.37
N TRP A 85 21.41 9.93 11.71
CA TRP A 85 20.78 8.63 11.92
C TRP A 85 19.66 8.66 12.97
N GLU A 86 19.80 9.47 14.03
CA GLU A 86 18.77 9.63 15.08
C GLU A 86 17.45 10.16 14.53
N LYS A 87 17.50 11.19 13.68
CA LYS A 87 16.30 11.75 13.02
C LYS A 87 15.64 10.71 12.13
N PHE A 88 16.43 9.88 11.43
CA PHE A 88 15.92 8.80 10.62
C PHE A 88 15.20 7.72 11.43
N ILE A 89 15.80 7.25 12.53
CA ILE A 89 15.18 6.26 13.42
C ILE A 89 13.89 6.81 14.03
N SER A 90 13.90 8.06 14.50
CA SER A 90 12.69 8.70 15.04
C SER A 90 11.54 8.75 14.03
N ALA A 91 11.84 8.97 12.75
CA ALA A 91 10.85 8.99 11.67
C ALA A 91 10.32 7.58 11.33
N LEU A 92 11.17 6.57 11.46
CA LEU A 92 10.80 5.15 11.25
C LEU A 92 9.83 4.65 12.33
N GLU A 93 10.07 5.03 13.58
CA GLU A 93 9.28 4.62 14.74
C GLU A 93 8.01 5.47 14.94
N TYR A 94 7.97 6.65 14.30
CA TYR A 94 6.84 7.56 14.38
C TYR A 94 5.48 6.87 14.13
N LYS A 95 4.53 7.18 15.02
CA LYS A 95 3.11 6.82 14.91
C LYS A 95 2.31 8.09 14.58
N PRO A 96 1.41 8.05 13.58
CA PRO A 96 0.63 9.23 13.22
C PRO A 96 -0.28 9.66 14.37
N VAL A 97 -0.27 10.95 14.70
CA VAL A 97 -1.05 11.53 15.81
C VAL A 97 -2.55 11.55 15.50
N LYS A 98 -2.91 11.70 14.22
CA LYS A 98 -4.30 11.73 13.76
C LYS A 98 -4.55 10.59 12.79
N THR A 99 -5.52 9.74 13.09
CA THR A 99 -6.06 8.75 12.15
C THR A 99 -7.45 9.20 11.74
N SER A 100 -7.71 9.26 10.43
CA SER A 100 -9.09 9.42 9.96
C SER A 100 -9.77 8.05 9.97
N LYS A 101 -11.08 8.01 10.18
CA LYS A 101 -11.87 6.76 10.04
C LYS A 101 -11.92 6.24 8.59
N GLY A 102 -11.23 6.90 7.66
CA GLY A 102 -11.21 6.57 6.25
C GLY A 102 -12.57 6.80 5.59
N ARG A 103 -12.75 6.19 4.41
CA ARG A 103 -14.03 6.13 3.72
C ARG A 103 -14.97 5.27 4.55
N GLN A 104 -15.88 5.90 5.28
CA GLN A 104 -16.91 5.18 6.02
C GLN A 104 -18.00 4.71 5.06
N LYS A 105 -18.50 3.48 5.27
CA LYS A 105 -19.67 3.00 4.55
C LYS A 105 -20.83 3.91 4.94
N VAL A 106 -21.49 4.51 3.95
CA VAL A 106 -22.74 5.26 4.20
C VAL A 106 -23.73 4.25 4.76
N PRO A 107 -24.34 4.49 5.93
CA PRO A 107 -25.32 3.57 6.48
C PRO A 107 -26.45 3.41 5.46
N ASP A 108 -26.93 2.17 5.31
CA ASP A 108 -28.04 1.88 4.42
C ASP A 108 -29.24 2.73 4.86
N LYS A 109 -29.89 3.37 3.88
CA LYS A 109 -31.03 4.24 4.18
C LYS A 109 -32.12 3.37 4.81
N PRO A 110 -32.74 3.79 5.94
CA PRO A 110 -33.80 2.99 6.55
C PRO A 110 -34.90 2.77 5.51
N THR A 111 -35.22 1.50 5.27
CA THR A 111 -36.34 1.09 4.42
C THR A 111 -37.59 1.70 5.04
N LYS A 112 -38.24 2.64 4.34
CA LYS A 112 -39.57 3.07 4.76
C LYS A 112 -40.48 1.85 4.59
N GLU A 113 -41.15 1.42 5.65
CA GLU A 113 -42.25 0.48 5.51
C GLU A 113 -43.26 1.10 4.55
N ILE A 114 -43.39 0.49 3.37
CA ILE A 114 -44.37 0.89 2.38
C ILE A 114 -45.69 0.38 2.92
N PHE A 115 -46.48 1.25 3.53
CA PHE A 115 -47.84 0.93 3.95
C PHE A 115 -48.73 0.85 2.69
N TYR A 116 -49.06 -0.37 2.24
CA TYR A 116 -49.88 -0.65 1.05
C TYR A 116 -51.40 -0.45 1.29
N GLY A 117 -51.80 0.46 2.17
CA GLY A 117 -53.21 0.73 2.47
C GLY A 117 -53.85 1.77 1.53
N SER A 118 -55.15 1.58 1.26
CA SER A 118 -55.91 2.05 0.10
C SER A 118 -56.24 3.55 -0.04
N VAL A 119 -55.44 4.50 0.44
CA VAL A 119 -55.69 5.93 0.13
C VAL A 119 -54.39 6.73 0.10
N ALA A 120 -54.16 7.41 -1.02
CA ALA A 120 -53.08 8.38 -1.18
C ALA A 120 -53.31 9.59 -0.25
N LEU A 121 -52.68 9.60 0.92
CA LEU A 121 -52.49 10.84 1.67
C LEU A 121 -51.39 11.65 0.99
N ILE A 122 -51.73 12.86 0.53
CA ILE A 122 -50.78 13.86 0.06
C ILE A 122 -49.75 14.10 1.18
N GLY A 123 -48.55 13.55 1.01
CA GLY A 123 -47.47 13.74 1.97
C GLY A 123 -47.04 15.21 1.98
N GLU A 124 -47.09 15.85 3.15
CA GLU A 124 -46.63 17.23 3.30
C GLU A 124 -45.20 17.40 2.75
N LYS A 125 -45.02 18.38 1.86
CA LYS A 125 -43.70 18.74 1.32
C LYS A 125 -42.80 19.22 2.46
N LYS A 126 -41.90 18.37 2.95
CA LYS A 126 -40.84 18.78 3.88
C LYS A 126 -40.00 19.90 3.25
N LYS A 127 -40.10 21.11 3.80
CA LYS A 127 -39.24 22.25 3.45
C LYS A 127 -37.77 21.84 3.61
N ARG A 128 -37.00 22.06 2.56
CA ARG A 128 -35.58 21.72 2.46
C ARG A 128 -34.77 22.68 3.34
N ILE A 129 -34.50 22.31 4.59
CA ILE A 129 -33.61 23.09 5.46
C ILE A 129 -32.19 23.01 4.88
N LYS A 130 -31.73 24.12 4.28
CA LYS A 130 -30.33 24.28 3.86
C LYS A 130 -29.47 24.30 5.12
N ARG A 131 -28.74 23.21 5.38
CA ARG A 131 -27.70 23.19 6.44
C ARG A 131 -26.61 24.17 6.03
N LYS A 132 -26.53 25.33 6.69
CA LYS A 132 -25.35 26.21 6.63
C LYS A 132 -24.20 25.46 7.30
N ILE A 133 -23.17 25.16 6.53
CA ILE A 133 -21.89 24.68 7.04
C ILE A 133 -21.20 25.90 7.63
N LYS A 134 -20.82 25.82 8.92
CA LYS A 134 -20.06 26.84 9.64
C LYS A 134 -18.59 26.42 9.65
#